data_AF-A0AAA9T547-F1
#
_entry.id   AF-A0AAA9T547-F1
#
_cell.length_a   1.000
_cell.length_b   1.000
_cell.length_c   1.000
_cell.angle_alpha   90.00
_cell.angle_beta   90.00
_cell.angle_gamma   90.00
#
_symmetry.space_group_name_H-M   'P 1'
#
loop_
_entity.id
_entity.type
_entity.pdbx_description
1 polymer ?
#
loop_
_entity_poly.entity_id
_entity_poly.type
_entity_poly.pdbx_seq_one_letter_code
_entity_poly.pdbx_strand_id
1 'polypeptide(L)'
;MAPAGDREGYWGPTTSTLDWCEENYAVTWYIAEFCRRQRLVRTFRLVPGLYGHKGSSPYSTLPPLRLPDKGNTVSNLIMILPPIFGAMQSVRSGLEKRYIASYLALTVVGMGSWCFHMTLKYEMQLLDELPMIYSCCIFVYCMFECFKMKKSVNYHLLFTLVLFSLIVTMVYLKVKEPIFHQVMYGMLVFTLVVRSIYIVTWVYPWLRGLGYTSLGVFLLGFLFWNIDNIFCDSLRNFRKKVPPVIGVTTQFHAWWHILTGLGSYLHILFSLYTRTLYLRYRPKVKFLFGIWPVILFEPLRKQ
;
A
#
# COMPACT_ATOMS: atom_id res chain seq x y z
N MET A 1 17.93 -4.77 10.25
CA MET A 1 19.16 -4.42 9.52
C MET A 1 19.56 -5.65 8.72
N ALA A 2 19.45 -5.62 7.40
CA ALA A 2 19.85 -6.75 6.56
C ALA A 2 21.39 -6.95 6.63
N PRO A 3 21.90 -8.14 7.00
CA PRO A 3 23.33 -8.40 7.09
C PRO A 3 23.92 -8.90 5.77
N ALA A 4 25.23 -8.72 5.64
CA ALA A 4 26.09 -9.07 4.51
C ALA A 4 25.75 -10.41 3.83
N GLY A 5 25.45 -10.37 2.54
CA GLY A 5 25.13 -11.54 1.72
C GLY A 5 24.30 -11.26 0.47
N ASP A 6 23.86 -10.01 0.30
CA ASP A 6 23.02 -9.60 -0.82
C ASP A 6 23.83 -9.33 -2.10
N ARG A 7 23.26 -9.74 -3.23
CA ARG A 7 23.92 -9.64 -4.55
C ARG A 7 23.89 -8.20 -5.05
N GLU A 8 24.97 -7.73 -5.66
CA GLU A 8 24.94 -6.48 -6.41
C GLU A 8 24.05 -6.64 -7.65
N GLY A 9 23.03 -5.78 -7.76
CA GLY A 9 22.13 -5.75 -8.90
C GLY A 9 22.44 -4.62 -9.88
N TYR A 10 21.60 -4.51 -10.92
CA TYR A 10 21.78 -3.57 -12.04
C TYR A 10 21.90 -2.10 -11.61
N TRP A 11 21.20 -1.69 -10.54
CA TRP A 11 21.14 -0.29 -10.11
C TRP A 11 22.34 0.20 -9.29
N GLY A 12 23.33 -0.67 -9.06
CA GLY A 12 24.50 -0.39 -8.24
C GLY A 12 24.31 -0.77 -6.77
N PRO A 13 25.23 -0.33 -5.88
CA PRO A 13 25.17 -0.66 -4.46
C PRO A 13 24.00 0.03 -3.75
N THR A 14 23.52 -0.60 -2.68
CA THR A 14 22.48 -0.06 -1.79
C THR A 14 22.99 1.19 -1.07
N THR A 15 22.28 2.31 -1.21
CA THR A 15 22.62 3.60 -0.55
C THR A 15 21.57 4.08 0.44
N SER A 16 20.45 3.37 0.55
CA SER A 16 19.39 3.65 1.52
C SER A 16 19.85 3.48 2.96
N THR A 17 19.17 4.18 3.88
CA THR A 17 19.43 4.07 5.33
C THR A 17 18.86 2.77 5.91
N LEU A 18 17.91 2.15 5.20
CA LEU A 18 17.24 0.93 5.59
C LEU A 18 17.26 -0.09 4.44
N ASP A 19 17.35 -1.36 4.83
CA ASP A 19 17.21 -2.53 3.97
C ASP A 19 16.35 -3.56 4.71
N TRP A 20 15.35 -4.13 4.03
CA TRP A 20 14.31 -4.95 4.65
C TRP A 20 14.71 -6.43 4.70
N CYS A 21 13.82 -7.28 5.21
CA CYS A 21 14.16 -8.69 5.43
C CYS A 21 14.22 -9.55 4.16
N GLU A 22 13.84 -8.99 3.02
CA GLU A 22 13.87 -9.69 1.76
C GLU A 22 15.31 -9.81 1.22
N GLU A 23 15.57 -10.81 0.37
CA GLU A 23 16.87 -10.94 -0.28
C GLU A 23 16.92 -10.07 -1.54
N ASN A 24 17.97 -9.28 -1.67
CA ASN A 24 18.09 -8.34 -2.78
C ASN A 24 18.41 -9.06 -4.10
N TYR A 25 17.73 -8.65 -5.17
CA TYR A 25 17.89 -9.18 -6.54
C TYR A 25 17.77 -10.71 -6.66
N ALA A 26 17.06 -11.34 -5.72
CA ALA A 26 16.95 -12.79 -5.68
C ALA A 26 16.18 -13.38 -6.87
N VAL A 27 15.27 -12.60 -7.48
CA VAL A 27 14.40 -13.05 -8.60
C VAL A 27 14.90 -12.55 -9.95
N THR A 28 15.34 -11.30 -10.02
CA THR A 28 15.85 -10.66 -11.23
C THR A 28 16.98 -9.70 -10.86
N TRP A 29 17.97 -9.56 -11.74
CA TRP A 29 19.06 -8.60 -11.57
C TRP A 29 18.60 -7.13 -11.68
N TYR A 30 17.38 -6.88 -12.17
CA TYR A 30 16.92 -5.52 -12.55
C TYR A 30 16.09 -4.84 -11.46
N ILE A 31 15.47 -5.64 -10.58
CA ILE A 31 14.52 -5.18 -9.57
C ILE A 31 14.90 -5.89 -8.27
N ALA A 32 15.32 -5.11 -7.26
CA ALA A 32 15.47 -5.63 -5.91
C ALA A 32 14.09 -6.00 -5.34
N GLU A 33 14.02 -6.98 -4.43
CA GLU A 33 12.76 -7.33 -3.74
C GLU A 33 11.53 -7.55 -4.68
N PHE A 34 11.66 -8.39 -5.73
CA PHE A 34 10.68 -8.52 -6.83
C PHE A 34 9.72 -9.75 -6.79
N CYS A 35 8.42 -9.55 -6.52
CA CYS A 35 7.43 -10.64 -6.67
C CYS A 35 6.92 -10.82 -8.11
N ARG A 36 6.81 -12.07 -8.57
CA ARG A 36 5.92 -12.41 -9.69
C ARG A 36 4.51 -12.69 -9.18
N ARG A 37 3.52 -12.17 -9.92
CA ARG A 37 2.10 -12.52 -9.83
C ARG A 37 1.89 -14.03 -9.68
N GLN A 38 1.24 -14.48 -8.60
CA GLN A 38 0.62 -15.80 -8.55
C GLN A 38 -0.38 -15.90 -9.71
N ARG A 39 -0.09 -16.72 -10.73
CA ARG A 39 -1.16 -17.30 -11.56
C ARG A 39 -1.87 -18.34 -10.70
N LEU A 40 -2.82 -17.91 -9.87
CA LEU A 40 -3.84 -18.82 -9.34
C LEU A 40 -4.93 -19.06 -10.40
N VAL A 41 -4.54 -19.34 -11.65
CA VAL A 41 -5.45 -19.78 -12.72
C VAL A 41 -4.65 -20.70 -13.63
N ARG A 42 -4.48 -21.94 -13.19
CA ARG A 42 -4.38 -23.10 -14.08
C ARG A 42 -4.75 -24.36 -13.29
N THR A 43 -6.06 -24.61 -13.32
CA THR A 43 -6.67 -25.93 -13.51
C THR A 43 -6.35 -27.01 -12.48
N PHE A 44 -7.36 -27.27 -11.63
CA PHE A 44 -7.93 -28.61 -11.53
C PHE A 44 -7.93 -29.29 -12.92
N ARG A 45 -6.98 -30.19 -13.14
CA ARG A 45 -7.12 -31.33 -14.07
C ARG A 45 -6.72 -32.57 -13.29
N LEU A 46 -7.66 -33.03 -12.47
CA LEU A 46 -7.78 -34.45 -12.13
C LEU A 46 -8.27 -35.16 -13.39
N VAL A 47 -7.41 -35.88 -14.11
CA VAL A 47 -7.69 -37.18 -14.78
C VAL A 47 -6.33 -37.83 -15.09
N PRO A 48 -6.02 -39.04 -14.59
CA PRO A 48 -4.88 -39.82 -15.01
C PRO A 48 -5.23 -40.70 -16.24
N GLY A 49 -4.31 -40.79 -17.20
CA GLY A 49 -4.31 -41.84 -18.21
C GLY A 49 -4.53 -41.37 -19.65
N LEU A 50 -3.55 -41.71 -20.50
CA LEU A 50 -3.59 -42.00 -21.94
C LEU A 50 -2.50 -41.26 -22.72
N TYR A 51 -1.83 -42.07 -23.56
CA TYR A 51 -0.79 -41.78 -24.54
C TYR A 51 0.65 -41.77 -24.03
N GLY A 52 1.25 -42.96 -24.12
CA GLY A 52 2.67 -43.10 -24.38
C GLY A 52 3.01 -42.70 -25.82
N HIS A 53 4.18 -42.12 -25.99
CA HIS A 53 4.98 -42.29 -27.19
C HIS A 53 6.46 -42.05 -26.87
N LYS A 54 7.29 -43.02 -27.27
CA LYS A 54 8.76 -42.93 -27.29
C LYS A 54 9.20 -41.82 -28.24
N GLY A 55 10.20 -41.04 -27.84
CA GLY A 55 10.87 -40.06 -28.68
C GLY A 55 12.11 -39.49 -27.98
N SER A 56 13.26 -40.04 -28.30
CA SER A 56 14.60 -39.58 -27.92
C SER A 56 14.93 -38.25 -28.62
N SER A 57 15.28 -37.20 -27.85
CA SER A 57 15.91 -35.98 -28.38
C SER A 57 17.01 -35.49 -27.43
N PRO A 58 18.22 -35.17 -27.93
CA PRO A 58 19.40 -34.88 -27.13
C PRO A 58 19.59 -33.37 -26.95
N TYR A 59 18.91 -32.77 -25.98
CA TYR A 59 19.25 -31.42 -25.49
C TYR A 59 18.98 -31.37 -23.99
N SER A 60 19.86 -32.00 -23.21
CA SER A 60 19.80 -32.03 -21.75
C SER A 60 21.07 -31.45 -21.15
N THR A 61 21.31 -30.15 -21.34
CA THR A 61 22.21 -29.35 -20.50
C THR A 61 21.75 -27.89 -20.47
N LEU A 62 20.55 -27.63 -19.93
CA LEU A 62 20.30 -26.37 -19.24
C LEU A 62 20.07 -26.71 -17.76
N PRO A 63 20.75 -26.05 -16.82
CA PRO A 63 20.42 -26.22 -15.42
C PRO A 63 18.94 -25.83 -15.22
N PRO A 64 18.20 -26.51 -14.34
CA PRO A 64 16.82 -26.15 -14.08
C PRO A 64 16.79 -24.68 -13.64
N LEU A 65 16.04 -23.87 -14.37
CA LEU A 65 15.74 -22.49 -14.00
C LEU A 65 15.02 -22.54 -12.66
N ARG A 66 15.78 -22.41 -11.56
CA ARG A 66 15.25 -22.21 -10.21
C ARG A 66 14.46 -20.91 -10.26
N LEU A 67 13.14 -21.00 -10.36
CA LEU A 67 12.22 -19.86 -10.25
C LEU A 67 12.20 -19.41 -8.78
N PRO A 68 12.77 -18.25 -8.44
CA PRO A 68 12.67 -17.70 -7.10
C PRO A 68 11.47 -16.73 -7.12
N ASP A 69 10.40 -17.05 -6.41
CA ASP A 69 9.21 -16.18 -6.30
C ASP A 69 9.32 -15.33 -5.02
N LYS A 70 9.85 -14.09 -5.08
CA LYS A 70 10.13 -13.26 -3.88
C LYS A 70 9.92 -11.72 -4.09
N GLY A 71 8.82 -11.07 -3.63
CA GLY A 71 8.96 -9.70 -3.06
C GLY A 71 8.04 -8.46 -3.23
N ASN A 72 8.36 -7.42 -2.43
CA ASN A 72 7.61 -6.18 -2.12
C ASN A 72 7.15 -5.30 -3.32
N THR A 73 7.85 -5.39 -4.45
CA THR A 73 7.62 -4.49 -5.60
C THR A 73 6.22 -4.60 -6.22
N VAL A 74 5.66 -5.80 -6.33
CA VAL A 74 4.33 -6.02 -6.94
C VAL A 74 3.19 -5.81 -5.95
N SER A 75 3.46 -5.97 -4.64
CA SER A 75 2.46 -5.62 -3.62
C SER A 75 2.06 -4.15 -3.70
N ASN A 76 2.98 -3.27 -4.11
CA ASN A 76 2.70 -1.85 -4.29
C ASN A 76 1.66 -1.53 -5.37
N LEU A 77 1.35 -2.45 -6.30
CA LEU A 77 0.30 -2.26 -7.30
C LEU A 77 -1.07 -1.99 -6.70
N ILE A 78 -1.36 -2.53 -5.51
CA ILE A 78 -2.64 -2.28 -4.83
C ILE A 78 -2.77 -0.84 -4.32
N MET A 79 -1.63 -0.16 -4.11
CA MET A 79 -1.57 1.25 -3.75
C MET A 79 -1.57 2.17 -4.97
N ILE A 80 -1.47 1.61 -6.19
CA ILE A 80 -1.36 2.38 -7.43
C ILE A 80 -2.64 2.25 -8.25
N LEU A 81 -2.98 1.04 -8.71
CA LEU A 81 -4.06 0.88 -9.68
C LEU A 81 -5.42 1.28 -9.09
N PRO A 82 -5.85 0.74 -7.93
CA PRO A 82 -7.16 1.07 -7.41
C PRO A 82 -7.35 2.54 -6.99
N PRO A 83 -6.36 3.21 -6.38
CA PRO A 83 -6.43 4.65 -6.15
C PRO A 83 -6.50 5.47 -7.43
N ILE A 84 -5.77 5.12 -8.51
CA ILE A 84 -5.90 5.79 -9.82
C ILE A 84 -7.35 5.68 -10.33
N PHE A 85 -7.93 4.47 -10.31
CA PHE A 85 -9.32 4.28 -10.70
C PHE A 85 -10.28 5.13 -9.85
N GLY A 86 -10.05 5.17 -8.53
CA GLY A 86 -10.80 6.02 -7.60
C GLY A 86 -10.68 7.52 -7.92
N ALA A 87 -9.49 8.00 -8.28
CA ALA A 87 -9.27 9.39 -8.70
C ALA A 87 -10.00 9.72 -10.01
N MET A 88 -9.87 8.86 -11.04
CA MET A 88 -10.54 9.04 -12.33
C MET A 88 -12.06 9.09 -12.17
N GLN A 89 -12.61 8.20 -11.36
CA GLN A 89 -14.04 8.20 -11.08
C GLN A 89 -14.46 9.44 -10.27
N SER A 90 -13.66 9.86 -9.30
CA SER A 90 -13.93 11.06 -8.51
C SER A 90 -14.02 12.32 -9.39
N VAL A 91 -13.16 12.41 -10.42
CA VAL A 91 -13.23 13.46 -11.45
C VAL A 91 -14.51 13.34 -12.26
N ARG A 92 -14.83 12.14 -12.78
CA ARG A 92 -16.05 11.91 -13.59
C ARG A 92 -17.34 12.20 -12.81
N SER A 93 -17.35 11.94 -11.51
CA SER A 93 -18.50 12.20 -10.62
C SER A 93 -18.53 13.63 -10.07
N GLY A 94 -17.57 14.50 -10.41
CA GLY A 94 -17.55 15.90 -9.97
C GLY A 94 -17.36 16.08 -8.46
N LEU A 95 -16.59 15.20 -7.82
CA LEU A 95 -16.35 15.24 -6.38
C LEU A 95 -15.41 16.40 -5.98
N GLU A 96 -15.39 16.73 -4.69
CA GLU A 96 -14.51 17.78 -4.16
C GLU A 96 -13.03 17.42 -4.40
N LYS A 97 -12.24 18.41 -4.87
CA LYS A 97 -10.83 18.24 -5.26
C LYS A 97 -9.96 17.55 -4.21
N ARG A 98 -10.26 17.75 -2.92
CA ARG A 98 -9.56 17.12 -1.79
C ARG A 98 -9.62 15.58 -1.82
N TYR A 99 -10.72 14.99 -2.29
CA TYR A 99 -10.84 13.53 -2.42
C TYR A 99 -10.09 13.00 -3.64
N ILE A 100 -10.08 13.76 -4.74
CA ILE A 100 -9.22 13.45 -5.89
C ILE A 100 -7.75 13.46 -5.46
N ALA A 101 -7.34 14.50 -4.73
CA ALA A 101 -6.00 14.62 -4.17
C ALA A 101 -5.66 13.46 -3.22
N SER A 102 -6.61 13.00 -2.39
CA SER A 102 -6.39 11.87 -1.48
C SER A 102 -6.05 10.57 -2.21
N TYR A 103 -6.75 10.25 -3.31
CA TYR A 103 -6.46 9.07 -4.12
C TYR A 103 -5.12 9.19 -4.87
N LEU A 104 -4.84 10.37 -5.44
CA LEU A 104 -3.58 10.62 -6.11
C LEU A 104 -2.40 10.56 -5.13
N ALA A 105 -2.55 11.07 -3.91
CA ALA A 105 -1.52 11.02 -2.89
C ALA A 105 -1.19 9.57 -2.49
N LEU A 106 -2.20 8.71 -2.33
CA LEU A 106 -1.96 7.27 -2.11
C LEU A 106 -1.28 6.60 -3.31
N THR A 107 -1.61 7.02 -4.54
CA THR A 107 -0.91 6.56 -5.75
C THR A 107 0.57 6.94 -5.72
N VAL A 108 0.89 8.18 -5.31
CA VAL A 108 2.28 8.65 -5.19
C VAL A 108 3.05 7.85 -4.15
N VAL A 109 2.44 7.54 -3.00
CA VAL A 109 3.03 6.61 -2.00
C VAL A 109 3.34 5.26 -2.64
N GLY A 110 2.37 4.66 -3.35
CA GLY A 110 2.58 3.38 -4.01
C GLY A 110 3.70 3.41 -5.08
N MET A 111 3.77 4.47 -5.88
CA MET A 111 4.82 4.64 -6.89
C MET A 111 6.19 4.87 -6.26
N GLY A 112 6.26 5.68 -5.20
CA GLY A 112 7.48 5.92 -4.43
C GLY A 112 8.01 4.63 -3.83
N SER A 113 7.15 3.87 -3.17
CA SER A 113 7.46 2.55 -2.63
C SER A 113 7.93 1.59 -3.72
N TRP A 114 7.26 1.53 -4.87
CA TRP A 114 7.73 0.73 -6.01
C TRP A 114 9.16 1.11 -6.41
N CYS A 115 9.43 2.40 -6.63
CA CYS A 115 10.75 2.88 -7.01
C CYS A 115 11.82 2.58 -5.95
N PHE A 116 11.48 2.72 -4.67
CA PHE A 116 12.38 2.43 -3.56
C PHE A 116 12.73 0.95 -3.50
N HIS A 117 11.75 0.05 -3.41
CA HIS A 117 12.01 -1.38 -3.32
C HIS A 117 12.69 -1.95 -4.58
N MET A 118 12.50 -1.32 -5.75
CA MET A 118 13.22 -1.70 -6.96
C MET A 118 14.71 -1.36 -6.92
N THR A 119 15.09 -0.24 -6.29
CA THR A 119 16.43 0.36 -6.44
C THR A 119 17.27 0.40 -5.17
N LEU A 120 16.64 0.43 -3.99
CA LEU A 120 17.24 0.59 -2.67
C LEU A 120 18.19 1.81 -2.58
N LYS A 121 17.80 2.90 -3.25
CA LYS A 121 18.53 4.18 -3.24
C LYS A 121 17.91 5.17 -2.28
N TYR A 122 18.75 5.95 -1.61
CA TYR A 122 18.31 6.97 -0.67
C TYR A 122 17.33 7.97 -1.30
N GLU A 123 17.57 8.38 -2.55
CA GLU A 123 16.70 9.31 -3.27
C GLU A 123 15.28 8.74 -3.47
N MET A 124 15.19 7.42 -3.70
CA MET A 124 13.91 6.73 -3.86
C MET A 124 13.28 6.40 -2.51
N GLN A 125 14.08 6.19 -1.45
CA GLN A 125 13.59 6.08 -0.07
C GLN A 125 12.81 7.33 0.34
N LEU A 126 13.34 8.52 0.03
CA LEU A 126 12.64 9.79 0.27
C LEU A 126 11.31 9.88 -0.50
N LEU A 127 11.27 9.34 -1.73
CA LEU A 127 10.07 9.31 -2.56
C LEU A 127 9.02 8.32 -2.03
N ASP A 128 9.40 7.31 -1.24
CA ASP A 128 8.47 6.43 -0.55
C ASP A 128 7.95 7.07 0.75
N GLU A 129 8.88 7.45 1.63
CA GLU A 129 8.56 7.83 3.00
C GLU A 129 7.92 9.22 3.12
N LEU A 130 8.40 10.24 2.39
CA LEU A 130 7.88 11.60 2.54
C LEU A 130 6.42 11.73 2.05
N PRO A 131 6.01 11.13 0.91
CA PRO A 131 4.61 11.12 0.50
C PRO A 131 3.66 10.45 1.50
N MET A 132 4.13 9.55 2.37
CA MET A 132 3.30 9.01 3.45
C MET A 132 2.84 10.11 4.42
N ILE A 133 3.72 11.06 4.75
CA ILE A 133 3.38 12.22 5.59
C ILE A 133 2.40 13.14 4.86
N TYR A 134 2.69 13.47 3.60
CA TYR A 134 1.86 14.40 2.82
C TYR A 134 0.45 13.85 2.57
N SER A 135 0.35 12.57 2.20
CA SER A 135 -0.94 11.90 1.99
C SER A 135 -1.76 11.86 3.29
N CYS A 136 -1.12 11.55 4.41
CA CYS A 136 -1.79 11.53 5.71
C CYS A 136 -2.26 12.93 6.14
N CYS A 137 -1.49 13.99 5.89
CA CYS A 137 -1.95 15.37 6.05
C CYS A 137 -3.21 15.66 5.23
N ILE A 138 -3.28 15.23 3.95
CA ILE A 138 -4.47 15.39 3.11
C ILE A 138 -5.66 14.62 3.70
N PHE A 139 -5.44 13.40 4.21
CA PHE A 139 -6.49 12.61 4.85
C PHE A 139 -7.00 13.31 6.12
N VAL A 140 -6.11 13.85 6.96
CA VAL A 140 -6.48 14.61 8.16
C VAL A 140 -7.34 15.81 7.77
N TYR A 141 -6.92 16.58 6.76
CA TYR A 141 -7.71 17.69 6.25
C TYR A 141 -9.11 17.24 5.81
N CYS A 142 -9.22 16.15 5.03
CA CYS A 142 -10.50 15.62 4.57
C CYS A 142 -11.41 15.19 5.74
N MET A 143 -10.84 14.55 6.76
CA MET A 143 -11.57 14.03 7.92
C MET A 143 -12.07 15.11 8.89
N PHE A 144 -11.32 16.19 9.07
CA PHE A 144 -11.76 17.31 9.90
C PHE A 144 -12.75 18.21 9.16
N GLU A 145 -12.62 18.34 7.84
CA GLU A 145 -13.46 19.21 7.02
C GLU A 145 -14.67 18.48 6.38
N CYS A 146 -14.95 17.23 6.76
CA CYS A 146 -16.06 16.44 6.19
C CYS A 146 -17.46 16.99 6.55
N PHE A 147 -17.60 17.70 7.67
CA PHE A 147 -18.84 18.32 8.14
C PHE A 147 -18.92 19.84 7.88
N LYS A 148 -18.02 20.39 7.07
CA LYS A 148 -18.01 21.84 6.75
C LYS A 148 -18.85 22.16 5.52
N MET A 149 -19.17 23.44 5.30
CA MET A 149 -19.96 23.84 4.13
C MET A 149 -19.26 23.49 2.80
N LYS A 150 -20.02 23.32 1.72
CA LYS A 150 -19.42 23.09 0.40
C LYS A 150 -18.67 24.35 -0.04
N LYS A 151 -17.50 24.18 -0.67
CA LYS A 151 -16.62 25.28 -1.15
C LYS A 151 -16.01 26.17 -0.05
N SER A 152 -16.08 25.80 1.23
CA SER A 152 -15.28 26.47 2.27
C SER A 152 -13.88 25.85 2.37
N VAL A 153 -12.87 26.67 2.62
CA VAL A 153 -11.48 26.24 2.87
C VAL A 153 -11.07 26.70 4.25
N ASN A 154 -10.61 25.78 5.08
CA ASN A 154 -10.07 26.08 6.40
C ASN A 154 -8.56 26.34 6.29
N TYR A 155 -8.21 27.61 6.08
CA TYR A 155 -6.81 28.02 5.91
C TYR A 155 -5.96 27.74 7.14
N HIS A 156 -6.51 27.87 8.36
CA HIS A 156 -5.76 27.56 9.58
C HIS A 156 -5.29 26.10 9.60
N LEU A 157 -6.21 25.15 9.39
CA LEU A 157 -5.86 23.73 9.35
C LEU A 157 -4.91 23.42 8.18
N LEU A 158 -5.15 24.02 7.02
CA LEU A 158 -4.30 23.83 5.83
C LEU A 158 -2.86 24.29 6.10
N PHE A 159 -2.67 25.51 6.61
CA PHE A 159 -1.35 26.05 6.92
C PHE A 159 -0.65 25.26 8.04
N THR A 160 -1.37 24.83 9.07
CA THR A 160 -0.81 23.97 10.12
C THR A 160 -0.28 22.66 9.56
N LEU A 161 -1.04 21.98 8.69
CA LEU A 161 -0.64 20.70 8.10
C LEU A 161 0.53 20.85 7.11
N VAL A 162 0.54 21.94 6.34
CA VAL A 162 1.67 22.28 5.46
C VAL A 162 2.92 22.55 6.27
N LEU A 163 2.84 23.41 7.28
CA LEU A 163 3.97 23.73 8.17
C LEU A 163 4.49 22.47 8.87
N PHE A 164 3.60 21.62 9.40
CA PHE A 164 3.98 20.34 9.99
C PHE A 164 4.77 19.49 9.00
N SER A 165 4.25 19.30 7.78
CA SER A 165 4.92 18.49 6.77
C SER A 165 6.28 19.05 6.35
N LEU A 166 6.42 20.38 6.24
CA LEU A 166 7.69 21.04 5.93
C LEU A 166 8.71 20.84 7.05
N ILE A 167 8.31 20.99 8.31
CA ILE A 167 9.20 20.77 9.46
C ILE A 167 9.68 19.32 9.48
N VAL A 168 8.77 18.35 9.34
CA VAL A 168 9.12 16.92 9.31
C VAL A 168 10.11 16.64 8.18
N THR A 169 9.85 17.12 6.96
CA THR A 169 10.75 16.93 5.82
C THR A 169 12.13 17.55 6.05
N MET A 170 12.19 18.78 6.55
CA MET A 170 13.46 19.47 6.80
C MET A 170 14.30 18.78 7.87
N VAL A 171 13.68 18.32 8.96
CA VAL A 171 14.39 17.57 10.01
C VAL A 171 14.82 16.21 9.47
N TYR A 172 13.95 15.51 8.74
CA TYR A 172 14.25 14.18 8.21
C TYR A 172 15.42 14.19 7.23
N LEU A 173 15.50 15.18 6.34
CA LEU A 173 16.61 15.31 5.39
C LEU A 173 17.96 15.60 6.06
N LYS A 174 17.96 16.24 7.24
CA LYS A 174 19.17 16.57 7.99
C LYS A 174 19.64 15.43 8.89
N VAL A 175 18.70 14.85 9.65
CA VAL A 175 18.99 13.87 10.70
C VAL A 175 19.05 12.45 10.14
N LYS A 176 18.29 12.16 9.07
CA LYS A 176 18.25 10.86 8.36
C LYS A 176 17.93 9.66 9.25
N GLU A 177 17.24 9.90 10.37
CA GLU A 177 16.83 8.87 11.32
C GLU A 177 15.43 8.36 10.99
N PRO A 178 15.25 7.09 10.55
CA PRO A 178 13.96 6.56 10.11
C PRO A 178 12.94 6.46 11.25
N ILE A 179 13.41 6.31 12.50
CA ILE A 179 12.52 6.27 13.68
C ILE A 179 11.78 7.61 13.84
N PHE A 180 12.44 8.74 13.54
CA PHE A 180 11.78 10.05 13.58
C PHE A 180 10.59 10.09 12.61
N HIS A 181 10.79 9.64 11.36
CA HIS A 181 9.70 9.55 10.38
C HIS A 181 8.55 8.68 10.88
N GLN A 182 8.85 7.48 11.40
CA GLN A 182 7.85 6.54 11.91
C GLN A 182 6.99 7.15 13.02
N VAL A 183 7.60 7.88 13.96
CA VAL A 183 6.88 8.55 15.05
C VAL A 183 6.00 9.67 14.51
N MET A 184 6.51 10.52 13.60
CA MET A 184 5.74 11.62 13.00
C MET A 184 4.55 11.10 12.19
N TYR A 185 4.75 10.04 11.40
CA TYR A 185 3.69 9.38 10.66
C TYR A 185 2.66 8.74 11.61
N GLY A 186 3.12 8.06 12.66
CA GLY A 186 2.29 7.43 13.67
C GLY A 186 1.36 8.42 14.38
N MET A 187 1.83 9.63 14.68
CA MET A 187 0.99 10.70 15.28
C MET A 187 -0.12 11.17 14.33
N LEU A 188 0.17 11.32 13.04
CA LEU A 188 -0.86 11.67 12.04
C LEU A 188 -1.90 10.57 11.92
N VAL A 189 -1.45 9.30 11.83
CA VAL A 189 -2.36 8.13 11.78
C VAL A 189 -3.19 8.04 13.05
N PHE A 190 -2.61 8.24 14.23
CA PHE A 190 -3.35 8.27 15.49
C PHE A 190 -4.44 9.34 15.48
N THR A 191 -4.12 10.56 15.00
CA THR A 191 -5.10 11.64 14.86
C THR A 191 -6.25 11.26 13.91
N LEU A 192 -5.95 10.60 12.79
CA LEU A 192 -6.96 10.05 11.88
C LEU A 192 -7.84 8.99 12.54
N VAL A 193 -7.25 8.09 13.32
CA VAL A 193 -7.95 7.01 14.01
C VAL A 193 -8.91 7.59 15.05
N VAL A 194 -8.44 8.50 15.91
CA VAL A 194 -9.28 9.18 16.91
C VAL A 194 -10.45 9.90 16.23
N ARG A 195 -10.17 10.63 15.14
CA ARG A 195 -11.23 11.31 14.38
C ARG A 195 -12.22 10.33 13.75
N SER A 196 -11.74 9.20 13.24
CA SER A 196 -12.58 8.16 12.65
C SER A 196 -13.47 7.49 13.69
N ILE A 197 -12.92 7.16 14.87
CA ILE A 197 -13.65 6.61 16.02
C ILE A 197 -14.75 7.57 16.46
N TYR A 198 -14.46 8.87 16.56
CA TYR A 198 -15.46 9.89 16.86
C TYR A 198 -16.64 9.83 15.87
N ILE A 199 -16.36 9.78 14.56
CA ILE A 199 -17.41 9.76 13.54
C ILE A 199 -18.27 8.49 13.61
N VAL A 200 -17.67 7.30 13.74
CA VAL A 200 -18.43 6.03 13.78
C VAL A 200 -19.14 5.80 15.12
N THR A 201 -18.73 6.48 16.18
CA THR A 201 -19.35 6.34 17.51
C THR A 201 -20.50 7.31 17.67
N TRP A 202 -20.28 8.59 17.31
CA TRP A 202 -21.20 9.68 17.66
C TRP A 202 -22.01 10.23 16.49
N VAL A 203 -21.55 10.10 15.24
CA VAL A 203 -22.18 10.77 14.08
C VAL A 203 -22.87 9.77 13.15
N TYR A 204 -22.11 8.80 12.61
CA TYR A 204 -22.60 7.81 11.65
C TYR A 204 -22.24 6.37 12.07
N PRO A 205 -23.00 5.78 13.02
CA PRO A 205 -22.82 4.39 13.44
C PRO A 205 -22.91 3.36 12.31
N TRP A 206 -23.61 3.67 11.22
CA TRP A 206 -23.72 2.80 10.06
C TRP A 206 -22.37 2.55 9.36
N LEU A 207 -21.40 3.46 9.51
CA LEU A 207 -20.07 3.32 8.91
C LEU A 207 -19.09 2.49 9.76
N ARG A 208 -19.52 1.92 10.90
CA ARG A 208 -18.68 1.10 11.78
C ARG A 208 -18.00 -0.06 11.04
N GLY A 209 -18.74 -0.79 10.20
CA GLY A 209 -18.18 -1.90 9.44
C GLY A 209 -16.99 -1.47 8.57
N LEU A 210 -17.16 -0.40 7.79
CA LEU A 210 -16.10 0.12 6.92
C LEU A 210 -14.93 0.71 7.73
N GLY A 211 -15.22 1.51 8.75
CA GLY A 211 -14.21 2.16 9.59
C GLY A 211 -13.35 1.17 10.37
N TYR A 212 -13.96 0.20 11.06
CA TYR A 212 -13.23 -0.82 11.82
C TYR A 212 -12.54 -1.84 10.92
N THR A 213 -13.08 -2.14 9.73
CA THR A 213 -12.37 -2.97 8.76
C THR A 213 -11.09 -2.27 8.29
N SER A 214 -11.17 -0.98 7.92
CA SER A 214 -10.00 -0.17 7.54
C SER A 214 -8.94 -0.16 8.64
N LEU A 215 -9.35 0.08 9.91
CA LEU A 215 -8.44 0.04 11.06
C LEU A 215 -7.82 -1.35 11.28
N GLY A 216 -8.64 -2.40 11.24
CA GLY A 216 -8.20 -3.77 11.50
C GLY A 216 -7.18 -4.26 10.47
N VAL A 217 -7.43 -4.03 9.18
CA VAL A 217 -6.46 -4.43 8.13
C VAL A 217 -5.16 -3.62 8.25
N PHE A 218 -5.24 -2.33 8.58
CA PHE A 218 -4.06 -1.49 8.74
C PHE A 218 -3.19 -1.94 9.94
N LEU A 219 -3.81 -2.24 11.08
CA LEU A 219 -3.12 -2.75 12.27
C LEU A 219 -2.55 -4.15 12.05
N LEU A 220 -3.25 -5.03 11.32
CA LEU A 220 -2.72 -6.34 10.93
C LEU A 220 -1.47 -6.19 10.04
N GLY A 221 -1.51 -5.23 9.09
CA GLY A 221 -0.33 -4.85 8.35
C GLY A 221 0.80 -4.46 9.29
N PHE A 222 0.55 -3.54 10.22
CA PHE A 222 1.56 -3.02 11.14
C PHE A 222 2.18 -4.13 12.01
N LEU A 223 1.37 -5.10 12.42
CA LEU A 223 1.85 -6.31 13.09
C LEU A 223 2.83 -7.08 12.20
N PHE A 224 2.48 -7.34 10.94
CA PHE A 224 3.35 -8.02 10.00
C PHE A 224 4.65 -7.26 9.73
N TRP A 225 4.59 -5.93 9.62
CA TRP A 225 5.80 -5.10 9.52
C TRP A 225 6.73 -5.30 10.73
N ASN A 226 6.21 -5.33 11.96
CA ASN A 226 7.04 -5.59 13.15
C ASN A 226 7.60 -7.01 13.18
N ILE A 227 6.80 -8.02 12.79
CA ILE A 227 7.26 -9.42 12.73
C ILE A 227 8.43 -9.55 11.75
N ASP A 228 8.32 -8.92 10.57
CA ASP A 228 9.39 -8.93 9.56
C ASP A 228 10.69 -8.32 10.08
N ASN A 229 10.59 -7.20 10.80
CA ASN A 229 11.75 -6.50 11.36
C ASN A 229 12.41 -7.24 12.53
N ILE A 230 11.61 -7.78 13.46
CA ILE A 230 12.12 -8.40 14.69
C ILE A 230 12.62 -9.83 14.44
N PHE A 231 11.89 -10.61 13.65
CA PHE A 231 12.18 -12.04 13.44
C PHE A 231 12.90 -12.32 12.12
N CYS A 232 13.57 -11.32 11.54
CA CYS A 232 14.10 -11.41 10.18
C CYS A 232 15.02 -12.62 9.95
N ASP A 233 16.02 -12.83 10.82
CA ASP A 233 16.97 -13.94 10.67
C ASP A 233 16.29 -15.30 10.72
N SER A 234 15.30 -15.44 11.62
CA SER A 234 14.50 -16.66 11.75
C SER A 234 13.65 -16.89 10.49
N LEU A 235 13.04 -15.84 9.95
CA LEU A 235 12.23 -15.91 8.72
C LEU A 235 13.10 -16.26 7.52
N ARG A 236 14.28 -15.65 7.35
CA ARG A 236 15.22 -15.99 6.27
C ARG A 236 15.69 -17.44 6.37
N ASN A 237 16.05 -17.89 7.57
CA ASN A 237 16.48 -19.27 7.78
C ASN A 237 15.35 -20.29 7.53
N PHE A 238 14.11 -19.93 7.88
CA PHE A 238 12.94 -20.74 7.56
C PHE A 238 12.69 -20.82 6.05
N ARG A 239 12.75 -19.68 5.34
CA ARG A 239 12.58 -19.59 3.87
C ARG A 239 13.57 -20.47 3.10
N LYS A 240 14.79 -20.69 3.61
CA LYS A 240 15.78 -21.61 3.02
C LYS A 240 15.36 -23.08 3.06
N LYS A 241 14.46 -23.45 4.00
CA LYS A 241 14.07 -24.85 4.26
C LYS A 241 12.71 -25.24 3.67
N VAL A 242 11.90 -24.27 3.23
CA VAL A 242 10.53 -24.51 2.75
C VAL A 242 10.39 -24.30 1.24
N PRO A 243 9.36 -24.91 0.61
CA PRO A 243 9.04 -24.63 -0.78
C PRO A 243 8.78 -23.14 -1.06
N PRO A 244 9.07 -22.65 -2.28
CA PRO A 244 8.94 -21.23 -2.64
C PRO A 244 7.57 -20.62 -2.32
N VAL A 245 6.48 -21.38 -2.48
CA VAL A 245 5.11 -20.92 -2.21
C VAL A 245 4.94 -20.50 -0.75
N ILE A 246 5.50 -21.27 0.19
CA ILE A 246 5.46 -20.92 1.62
C ILE A 246 6.42 -19.76 1.89
N GLY A 247 7.55 -19.71 1.19
CA GLY A 247 8.48 -18.57 1.23
C GLY A 247 7.79 -17.23 0.98
N VAL A 248 6.94 -17.14 -0.05
CA VAL A 248 6.14 -15.92 -0.36
C VAL A 248 5.26 -15.51 0.81
N THR A 249 4.58 -16.46 1.46
CA THR A 249 3.66 -16.13 2.57
C THR A 249 4.38 -15.51 3.77
N THR A 250 5.67 -15.79 3.91
CA THR A 250 6.49 -15.24 5.01
C THR A 250 7.12 -13.89 4.69
N GLN A 251 6.93 -13.32 3.49
CA GLN A 251 7.38 -11.96 3.15
C GLN A 251 6.43 -10.94 3.78
N PHE A 252 6.57 -10.71 5.09
CA PHE A 252 5.61 -9.93 5.86
C PHE A 252 5.65 -8.44 5.54
N HIS A 253 6.78 -7.92 5.04
CA HIS A 253 6.85 -6.58 4.47
C HIS A 253 5.96 -6.41 3.22
N ALA A 254 5.86 -7.43 2.37
CA ALA A 254 4.98 -7.40 1.20
C ALA A 254 3.51 -7.36 1.62
N TRP A 255 3.16 -8.14 2.65
CA TRP A 255 1.82 -8.11 3.23
C TRP A 255 1.50 -6.78 3.90
N TRP A 256 2.49 -6.11 4.51
CA TRP A 256 2.34 -4.75 5.02
C TRP A 256 1.87 -3.78 3.93
N HIS A 257 2.51 -3.76 2.76
CA HIS A 257 2.07 -2.92 1.63
C HIS A 257 0.65 -3.25 1.17
N ILE A 258 0.31 -4.55 1.11
CA ILE A 258 -1.02 -5.00 0.68
C ILE A 258 -2.09 -4.50 1.65
N LEU A 259 -1.87 -4.74 2.94
CA LEU A 259 -2.83 -4.49 4.00
C LEU A 259 -2.97 -3.00 4.32
N THR A 260 -1.87 -2.25 4.37
CA THR A 260 -1.93 -0.79 4.59
C THR A 260 -2.43 -0.04 3.37
N GLY A 261 -2.10 -0.51 2.16
CA GLY A 261 -2.66 0.02 0.91
C GLY A 261 -4.18 -0.14 0.86
N LEU A 262 -4.67 -1.36 1.15
CA LEU A 262 -6.10 -1.61 1.28
C LEU A 262 -6.72 -0.79 2.43
N GLY A 263 -6.10 -0.76 3.60
CA GLY A 263 -6.58 0.00 4.76
C GLY A 263 -6.73 1.48 4.47
N SER A 264 -5.71 2.09 3.83
CA SER A 264 -5.71 3.49 3.41
C SER A 264 -6.77 3.76 2.34
N TYR A 265 -6.94 2.86 1.38
CA TYR A 265 -8.00 2.96 0.37
C TYR A 265 -9.40 2.92 1.01
N LEU A 266 -9.64 1.98 1.93
CA LEU A 266 -10.88 1.89 2.69
C LEU A 266 -11.10 3.13 3.56
N HIS A 267 -10.03 3.75 4.09
CA HIS A 267 -10.12 5.00 4.83
C HIS A 267 -10.55 6.17 3.94
N ILE A 268 -10.03 6.27 2.71
CA ILE A 268 -10.49 7.27 1.73
C ILE A 268 -11.97 7.06 1.42
N LEU A 269 -12.40 5.82 1.19
CA LEU A 269 -13.81 5.50 1.00
C LEU A 269 -14.65 5.90 2.21
N PHE A 270 -14.20 5.61 3.42
CA PHE A 270 -14.87 6.00 4.66
C PHE A 270 -15.02 7.53 4.79
N SER A 271 -13.95 8.28 4.51
CA SER A 271 -13.97 9.75 4.52
C SER A 271 -14.93 10.30 3.46
N LEU A 272 -14.90 9.74 2.26
CA LEU A 272 -15.79 10.13 1.17
C LEU A 272 -17.26 9.79 1.47
N TYR A 273 -17.53 8.61 2.02
CA TYR A 273 -18.88 8.18 2.42
C TYR A 273 -19.44 9.12 3.50
N THR A 274 -18.63 9.44 4.52
CA THR A 274 -18.98 10.39 5.59
C THR A 274 -19.40 11.74 5.00
N ARG A 275 -18.62 12.29 4.07
CA ARG A 275 -18.94 13.55 3.40
C ARG A 275 -20.22 13.47 2.57
N THR A 276 -20.42 12.34 1.90
CA THR A 276 -21.59 12.12 1.05
C THR A 276 -22.87 12.10 1.87
N LEU A 277 -22.86 11.45 3.03
CA LEU A 277 -23.97 11.44 3.99
C LEU A 277 -24.27 12.86 4.51
N TYR A 278 -23.23 13.62 4.85
CA TYR A 278 -23.39 15.01 5.29
C TYR A 278 -24.05 15.89 4.21
N LEU A 279 -23.65 15.71 2.95
CA LEU A 279 -24.24 16.42 1.81
C LEU A 279 -25.59 15.83 1.36
N ARG A 280 -26.14 14.85 2.08
CA ARG A 280 -27.43 14.16 1.81
C ARG A 280 -27.52 13.49 0.44
N TYR A 281 -26.38 13.13 -0.15
CA TYR A 281 -26.37 12.25 -1.32
C TYR A 281 -26.53 10.79 -0.87
N ARG A 282 -27.14 9.94 -1.71
CA ARG A 282 -27.24 8.49 -1.48
C ARG A 282 -26.15 7.77 -2.26
N PRO A 283 -25.00 7.43 -1.63
CA PRO A 283 -23.97 6.64 -2.30
C PRO A 283 -24.45 5.19 -2.48
N LYS A 284 -24.12 4.61 -3.63
CA LYS A 284 -24.23 3.16 -3.84
C LYS A 284 -22.83 2.56 -3.91
N VAL A 285 -22.54 1.60 -3.05
CA VAL A 285 -21.28 0.84 -3.14
C VAL A 285 -21.43 -0.18 -4.27
N LYS A 286 -20.53 -0.15 -5.24
CA LYS A 286 -20.39 -1.18 -6.28
C LYS A 286 -19.03 -1.85 -6.15
N PHE A 287 -18.97 -3.13 -6.45
CA PHE A 287 -17.72 -3.88 -6.47
C PHE A 287 -17.20 -3.97 -7.91
N LEU A 288 -16.09 -3.30 -8.19
CA LEU A 288 -15.34 -3.42 -9.44
C LEU A 288 -14.73 -4.82 -9.52
N PHE A 289 -14.97 -5.51 -10.63
CA PHE A 289 -14.61 -6.92 -10.84
C PHE A 289 -15.09 -7.86 -9.72
N GLY A 290 -16.15 -7.49 -8.98
CA GLY A 290 -16.68 -8.27 -7.86
C GLY A 290 -15.83 -8.26 -6.59
N ILE A 291 -14.70 -7.56 -6.57
CA ILE A 291 -13.72 -7.61 -5.47
C ILE A 291 -13.47 -6.23 -4.87
N TRP A 292 -13.35 -5.19 -5.71
CA TRP A 292 -12.87 -3.89 -5.25
C TRP A 292 -14.00 -2.92 -4.94
N PRO A 293 -14.18 -2.46 -3.69
CA PRO A 293 -15.31 -1.60 -3.33
C PRO A 293 -15.11 -0.20 -3.87
N VAL A 294 -16.16 0.37 -4.47
CA VAL A 294 -16.13 1.70 -5.07
C VAL A 294 -17.46 2.40 -4.82
N ILE A 295 -17.42 3.69 -4.47
CA ILE A 295 -18.63 4.48 -4.28
C ILE A 295 -19.06 5.08 -5.62
N LEU A 296 -20.26 4.70 -6.08
CA LEU A 296 -20.92 5.33 -7.21
C LEU A 296 -21.86 6.43 -6.73
N PHE A 297 -21.78 7.58 -7.40
CA PHE A 297 -22.67 8.72 -7.19
C PHE A 297 -23.70 8.74 -8.31
N GLU A 298 -24.96 8.55 -7.96
CA GLU A 298 -26.04 8.92 -8.87
C GLU A 298 -26.25 10.44 -8.72
N PRO A 299 -26.12 11.24 -9.80
CA PRO A 299 -26.50 12.64 -9.72
C PRO A 299 -27.98 12.71 -9.33
N LEU A 300 -28.33 13.63 -8.43
CA LEU A 300 -29.73 13.94 -8.15
C LEU A 300 -30.40 14.21 -9.51
N ARG A 301 -31.44 13.42 -9.87
CA ARG A 301 -32.36 13.83 -10.93
C ARG A 301 -32.75 15.26 -10.60
N LYS A 302 -32.43 16.20 -11.49
CA LYS A 302 -32.99 17.55 -11.43
C LYS A 302 -34.51 17.34 -11.40
N GLN A 303 -35.13 17.61 -10.25
CA GLN A 303 -36.57 17.85 -10.18
C GLN A 303 -36.84 19.22 -10.80
#